data_AF-A0A928FCC7-F1
#
_entry.id   AF-A0A928FCC7-F1
#
_cell.length_a   1.000
_cell.length_b   1.000
_cell.length_c   1.000
_cell.angle_alpha   90.00
_cell.angle_beta   90.00
_cell.angle_gamma   90.00
#
_symmetry.space_group_name_H-M   'P 1'
#
loop_
_entity.id
_entity.type
_entity.pdbx_description
1 polymer ?
#
loop_
_entity_poly.entity_id
_entity_poly.type
_entity_poly.pdbx_seq_one_letter_code
_entity_poly.pdbx_strand_id
1 'polypeptide(L)'
;MKAKLFFAIILALTLVLAVCPVSVAAAEDVCFICDDGADYKDGKTPDSPKATLDAAYAALPNGGTIVFCGDFTLLNSHGENYVSPESDATYTFTTTWDGVDYAATNGGNLGVNCWFTFNAPHIFKDLQINVMKNTQLFCLNGNKLVVEDTVKCVQDGASNWIGITVGRNDDEQQPVSKGGELIVNGGNWQMIRGGTRNNGGLDCVNDGGPTVTINGGEFFDTFFMGGDGHIMGSVVANINGGVFHKGIQPINVGGVDGDLTINITGGDFTAISAVNVFLVHNTRDSGELGGKLTVNISGGTFSDNFVITGNNDNNGSGGEAVIDFSKWTTPNENVINNAKGFDKTIKADGSVVTEEPKPETEPVTEPVTEPVTEAPKTEPVTEAPKTEPVTEAPKTEPATDAPATDAPATAAPTTPAADDGAPIGLIVGIAAAVIIVAIIVVLIAKKKKN
;
A
#
# COMPACT_ATOMS: atom_id res chain seq x y z
N MET A 1 -21.81 33.35 53.80
CA MET A 1 -20.68 32.85 52.99
C MET A 1 -21.00 31.52 52.28
N LYS A 2 -21.59 30.53 52.97
CA LYS A 2 -21.91 29.20 52.41
C LYS A 2 -22.86 29.18 51.20
N ALA A 3 -23.87 30.08 51.13
CA ALA A 3 -24.82 30.12 50.01
C ALA A 3 -24.22 30.67 48.70
N LYS A 4 -23.22 31.57 48.77
CA LYS A 4 -22.54 32.13 47.59
C LYS A 4 -21.54 31.14 46.99
N LEU A 5 -20.88 30.34 47.85
CA LEU A 5 -20.00 29.24 47.42
C LEU A 5 -20.80 28.10 46.77
N PHE A 6 -22.01 27.80 47.27
CA PHE A 6 -22.89 26.80 46.68
C PHE A 6 -23.43 27.20 45.30
N PHE A 7 -23.75 28.49 45.11
CA PHE A 7 -24.20 29.00 43.81
C PHE A 7 -23.07 29.05 42.78
N ALA A 8 -21.84 29.36 43.21
CA ALA A 8 -20.66 29.33 42.36
C ALA A 8 -20.29 27.90 41.91
N ILE A 9 -20.47 26.89 42.78
CA ILE A 9 -20.21 25.48 42.42
C ILE A 9 -21.28 24.95 41.45
N ILE A 10 -22.56 25.31 41.62
CA ILE A 10 -23.62 24.91 40.69
C ILE A 10 -23.49 25.61 39.34
N LEU A 11 -23.10 26.90 39.33
CA LEU A 11 -22.81 27.64 38.09
C LEU A 11 -21.55 27.10 37.38
N ALA A 12 -20.53 26.68 38.13
CA ALA A 12 -19.34 26.04 37.57
C ALA A 12 -19.63 24.62 37.04
N LEU A 13 -20.48 23.83 37.71
CA LEU A 13 -20.86 22.49 37.22
C LEU A 13 -21.73 22.58 35.96
N THR A 14 -22.65 23.55 35.90
CA THR A 14 -23.48 23.79 34.71
C THR A 14 -22.69 24.36 33.54
N LEU A 15 -21.65 25.17 33.80
CA LEU A 15 -20.74 25.65 32.76
C LEU A 15 -19.76 24.55 32.29
N VAL A 16 -19.34 23.62 33.15
CA VAL A 16 -18.49 22.47 32.76
C VAL A 16 -19.29 21.41 31.98
N LEU A 17 -20.59 21.27 32.21
CA LEU A 17 -21.47 20.40 31.39
C LEU A 17 -21.90 21.04 30.05
N ALA A 18 -21.76 22.36 29.88
CA ALA A 18 -22.19 23.08 28.67
C ALA A 18 -21.07 23.30 27.63
N VAL A 19 -19.84 22.83 27.88
CA VAL A 19 -18.70 23.01 26.95
C VAL A 19 -17.94 21.71 26.67
N CYS A 20 -18.54 20.54 26.92
CA CYS A 20 -18.15 19.36 26.14
C CYS A 20 -18.92 19.43 24.82
N PRO A 21 -18.29 19.75 23.68
CA PRO A 21 -18.86 19.33 22.42
C PRO A 21 -18.88 17.80 22.47
N VAL A 22 -20.02 17.24 22.88
CA VAL A 22 -20.39 15.90 22.45
C VAL A 22 -20.59 16.10 20.95
N SER A 23 -19.51 15.92 20.19
CA SER A 23 -19.61 15.60 18.79
C SER A 23 -20.39 14.28 18.80
N VAL A 24 -21.69 14.38 18.59
CA VAL A 24 -22.45 13.25 18.10
C VAL A 24 -21.75 12.94 16.79
N ALA A 25 -20.89 11.92 16.78
CA ALA A 25 -20.37 11.36 15.55
C ALA A 25 -21.61 11.12 14.69
N ALA A 26 -21.65 11.72 13.49
CA ALA A 26 -22.69 11.37 12.54
C ALA A 26 -22.70 9.84 12.46
N ALA A 27 -23.89 9.23 12.57
CA ALA A 27 -23.99 7.79 12.44
C ALA A 27 -23.32 7.42 11.11
N GLU A 28 -22.23 6.66 11.18
CA GLU A 28 -21.51 6.24 9.98
C GLU A 28 -22.47 5.41 9.14
N ASP A 29 -22.71 5.84 7.90
CA ASP A 29 -23.54 5.09 6.97
C ASP A 29 -22.87 3.74 6.71
N VAL A 30 -23.59 2.67 6.98
CA VAL A 30 -23.08 1.29 6.89
C VAL A 30 -23.86 0.47 5.89
N CYS A 31 -23.17 -0.49 5.26
CA CYS A 31 -23.75 -1.55 4.46
C CYS A 31 -23.07 -2.89 4.77
N PHE A 32 -23.83 -3.89 5.21
CA PHE A 32 -23.36 -5.26 5.46
C PHE A 32 -23.50 -6.11 4.20
N ILE A 33 -22.47 -6.88 3.88
CA ILE A 33 -22.43 -7.77 2.71
C ILE A 33 -21.86 -9.16 3.03
N CYS A 34 -22.26 -10.15 2.24
CA CYS A 34 -21.70 -11.51 2.18
C CYS A 34 -22.20 -12.22 0.91
N ASP A 35 -21.56 -13.33 0.52
CA ASP A 35 -21.96 -14.11 -0.66
C ASP A 35 -23.40 -14.65 -0.58
N ASP A 36 -23.84 -15.07 0.62
CA ASP A 36 -25.21 -15.54 0.89
C ASP A 36 -26.23 -14.39 1.09
N GLY A 37 -25.81 -13.14 0.82
CA GLY A 37 -26.66 -11.96 0.94
C GLY A 37 -27.75 -11.88 -0.13
N ALA A 38 -28.52 -10.79 -0.13
CA ALA A 38 -29.46 -10.50 -1.22
C ALA A 38 -29.63 -9.00 -1.45
N ASP A 39 -29.46 -8.55 -2.69
CA ASP A 39 -29.39 -7.10 -3.02
C ASP A 39 -30.70 -6.34 -2.80
N TYR A 40 -31.84 -7.03 -2.74
CA TYR A 40 -33.13 -6.44 -2.38
C TYR A 40 -33.26 -6.12 -0.88
N LYS A 41 -32.37 -6.66 -0.02
CA LYS A 41 -32.31 -6.32 1.41
C LYS A 41 -31.68 -4.94 1.60
N ASP A 42 -31.93 -4.29 2.73
CA ASP A 42 -31.45 -2.92 2.99
C ASP A 42 -29.92 -2.83 3.22
N GLY A 43 -29.27 -3.92 3.65
CA GLY A 43 -27.86 -3.92 4.03
C GLY A 43 -27.56 -3.19 5.33
N LYS A 44 -28.55 -2.82 6.15
CA LYS A 44 -28.32 -1.99 7.36
C LYS A 44 -27.99 -2.80 8.61
N THR A 45 -28.12 -4.13 8.55
CA THR A 45 -27.81 -5.05 9.66
C THR A 45 -27.16 -6.33 9.12
N PRO A 46 -26.44 -7.09 9.96
CA PRO A 46 -25.86 -8.39 9.55
C PRO A 46 -26.91 -9.47 9.22
N ASP A 47 -28.18 -9.32 9.64
CA ASP A 47 -29.27 -10.24 9.27
C ASP A 47 -29.89 -9.90 7.90
N SER A 48 -29.63 -8.68 7.42
CA SER A 48 -30.12 -8.14 6.15
C SER A 48 -29.01 -7.80 5.14
N PRO A 49 -27.96 -8.63 4.95
CA PRO A 49 -26.82 -8.25 4.13
C PRO A 49 -27.16 -8.28 2.64
N LYS A 50 -26.49 -7.40 1.88
CA LYS A 50 -26.52 -7.42 0.41
C LYS A 50 -25.53 -8.46 -0.14
N ALA A 51 -25.74 -8.86 -1.39
CA ALA A 51 -24.97 -9.89 -2.06
C ALA A 51 -23.80 -9.34 -2.89
N THR A 52 -23.86 -8.07 -3.28
CA THR A 52 -22.88 -7.49 -4.22
C THR A 52 -22.29 -6.17 -3.74
N LEU A 53 -21.07 -5.88 -4.19
CA LEU A 53 -20.46 -4.56 -4.00
C LEU A 53 -21.23 -3.45 -4.72
N ASP A 54 -21.77 -3.71 -5.92
CA ASP A 54 -22.55 -2.72 -6.66
C ASP A 54 -23.77 -2.26 -5.85
N ALA A 55 -24.50 -3.20 -5.24
CA ALA A 55 -25.62 -2.87 -4.37
C ALA A 55 -25.18 -2.20 -3.06
N ALA A 56 -23.96 -2.48 -2.58
CA ALA A 56 -23.39 -1.81 -1.41
C ALA A 56 -23.04 -0.35 -1.69
N TYR A 57 -22.33 -0.07 -2.79
CA TYR A 57 -22.04 1.29 -3.25
C TYR A 57 -23.33 2.08 -3.52
N ALA A 58 -24.33 1.46 -4.14
CA ALA A 58 -25.63 2.11 -4.36
C ALA A 58 -26.36 2.48 -3.05
N ALA A 59 -26.16 1.73 -1.97
CA ALA A 59 -26.71 2.04 -0.65
C ALA A 59 -25.88 3.05 0.16
N LEU A 60 -24.68 3.39 -0.31
CA LEU A 60 -23.74 4.31 0.32
C LEU A 60 -23.30 5.43 -0.66
N PRO A 61 -24.25 6.18 -1.28
CA PRO A 61 -23.90 7.14 -2.33
C PRO A 61 -22.98 8.28 -1.89
N ASN A 62 -22.86 8.50 -0.58
CA ASN A 62 -22.01 9.55 0.02
C ASN A 62 -20.77 8.97 0.73
N GLY A 63 -20.40 7.72 0.43
CA GLY A 63 -19.38 6.99 1.17
C GLY A 63 -19.93 6.33 2.43
N GLY A 64 -19.04 5.73 3.21
CA GLY A 64 -19.41 5.01 4.43
C GLY A 64 -18.63 3.71 4.60
N THR A 65 -19.17 2.81 5.41
CA THR A 65 -18.50 1.55 5.77
C THR A 65 -19.21 0.36 5.14
N ILE A 66 -18.47 -0.44 4.39
CA ILE A 66 -18.88 -1.74 3.87
C ILE A 66 -18.30 -2.81 4.80
N VAL A 67 -19.20 -3.54 5.46
CA VAL A 67 -18.87 -4.57 6.46
C VAL A 67 -19.06 -5.95 5.84
N PHE A 68 -17.99 -6.71 5.71
CA PHE A 68 -18.03 -8.11 5.30
C PHE A 68 -18.46 -8.96 6.51
N CYS A 69 -19.77 -9.27 6.59
CA CYS A 69 -20.39 -9.94 7.73
C CYS A 69 -20.45 -11.48 7.64
N GLY A 70 -19.93 -12.01 6.54
CA GLY A 70 -19.67 -13.40 6.22
C GLY A 70 -18.71 -13.44 5.04
N ASP A 71 -18.27 -14.62 4.61
CA ASP A 71 -17.40 -14.75 3.43
C ASP A 71 -17.98 -13.98 2.24
N PHE A 72 -17.13 -13.20 1.58
CA PHE A 72 -17.48 -12.46 0.38
C PHE A 72 -16.40 -12.67 -0.67
N THR A 73 -16.81 -13.18 -1.82
CA THR A 73 -15.94 -13.40 -2.95
C THR A 73 -16.10 -12.26 -3.94
N LEU A 74 -15.04 -11.46 -4.10
CA LEU A 74 -14.90 -10.55 -5.22
C LEU A 74 -14.79 -11.37 -6.50
N LEU A 75 -15.94 -11.58 -7.10
CA LEU A 75 -16.10 -12.13 -8.43
C LEU A 75 -16.29 -10.99 -9.42
N ASN A 76 -15.92 -11.29 -10.65
CA ASN A 76 -16.40 -10.47 -11.73
C ASN A 76 -17.76 -10.95 -12.21
N SER A 77 -18.72 -10.03 -12.26
CA SER A 77 -20.00 -10.24 -12.94
C SER A 77 -19.88 -10.00 -14.46
N HIS A 78 -18.76 -9.42 -14.94
CA HIS A 78 -18.63 -8.92 -16.32
C HIS A 78 -17.22 -9.06 -16.97
N GLY A 79 -16.29 -9.90 -16.48
CA GLY A 79 -14.93 -10.11 -17.06
C GLY A 79 -13.79 -9.89 -16.05
N GLU A 80 -12.52 -10.16 -16.35
CA GLU A 80 -11.43 -10.33 -15.34
C GLU A 80 -11.16 -9.19 -14.30
N ASN A 81 -11.88 -8.08 -14.34
CA ASN A 81 -11.75 -6.93 -13.45
C ASN A 81 -13.12 -6.46 -12.91
N TYR A 82 -13.22 -6.27 -11.60
CA TYR A 82 -14.31 -5.51 -10.98
C TYR A 82 -13.93 -4.03 -10.92
N VAL A 83 -14.87 -3.15 -11.27
CA VAL A 83 -14.64 -1.70 -11.31
C VAL A 83 -15.68 -1.02 -10.42
N SER A 84 -15.26 -0.36 -9.34
CA SER A 84 -16.22 0.36 -8.49
C SER A 84 -16.83 1.56 -9.23
N PRO A 85 -18.00 2.04 -8.81
CA PRO A 85 -18.54 3.31 -9.28
C PRO A 85 -17.58 4.49 -9.03
N GLU A 86 -17.63 5.49 -9.91
CA GLU A 86 -16.90 6.73 -9.74
C GLU A 86 -17.50 7.57 -8.60
N SER A 87 -16.65 8.01 -7.67
CA SER A 87 -17.06 8.87 -6.55
C SER A 87 -15.86 9.55 -5.91
N ASP A 88 -16.06 10.76 -5.38
CA ASP A 88 -15.09 11.42 -4.49
C ASP A 88 -15.29 11.03 -3.01
N ALA A 89 -16.35 10.27 -2.70
CA ALA A 89 -16.61 9.80 -1.35
C ALA A 89 -15.66 8.67 -0.94
N THR A 90 -15.36 8.57 0.35
CA THR A 90 -14.48 7.53 0.89
C THR A 90 -15.27 6.33 1.39
N TYR A 91 -14.82 5.13 1.04
CA TYR A 91 -15.41 3.87 1.47
C TYR A 91 -14.45 3.09 2.36
N THR A 92 -14.94 2.62 3.51
CA THR A 92 -14.17 1.77 4.42
C THR A 92 -14.56 0.32 4.22
N PHE A 93 -13.61 -0.56 4.01
CA PHE A 93 -13.78 -2.01 3.96
C PHE A 93 -13.30 -2.60 5.28
N THR A 94 -14.18 -3.36 5.94
CA THR A 94 -13.87 -3.97 7.23
C THR A 94 -14.67 -5.25 7.49
N THR A 95 -14.17 -6.07 8.41
CA THR A 95 -14.90 -7.24 8.93
C THR A 95 -15.37 -6.99 10.36
N THR A 96 -15.18 -5.78 10.91
CA THR A 96 -15.61 -5.44 12.27
C THR A 96 -16.63 -4.31 12.26
N TRP A 97 -17.66 -4.45 13.10
CA TRP A 97 -18.64 -3.39 13.28
C TRP A 97 -19.33 -3.50 14.64
N ASP A 98 -19.51 -2.36 15.31
CA ASP A 98 -20.20 -2.27 16.61
C ASP A 98 -19.70 -3.28 17.66
N GLY A 99 -18.37 -3.47 17.71
CA GLY A 99 -17.71 -4.40 18.63
C GLY A 99 -17.78 -5.88 18.26
N VAL A 100 -18.36 -6.23 17.11
CA VAL A 100 -18.41 -7.58 16.57
C VAL A 100 -17.30 -7.77 15.53
N ASP A 101 -16.58 -8.90 15.62
CA ASP A 101 -15.61 -9.37 14.64
C ASP A 101 -16.25 -10.48 13.79
N TYR A 102 -16.71 -10.13 12.59
CA TYR A 102 -17.41 -11.05 11.70
C TYR A 102 -16.47 -12.04 11.02
N ALA A 103 -15.16 -11.74 10.92
CA ALA A 103 -14.18 -12.72 10.47
C ALA A 103 -14.13 -13.90 11.45
N ALA A 104 -14.12 -13.62 12.75
CA ALA A 104 -14.10 -14.64 13.79
C ALA A 104 -15.42 -15.40 13.96
N THR A 105 -16.57 -14.77 13.76
CA THR A 105 -17.87 -15.41 14.02
C THR A 105 -18.47 -16.10 12.80
N ASN A 106 -18.25 -15.57 11.60
CA ASN A 106 -18.97 -15.95 10.38
C ASN A 106 -18.04 -16.20 9.19
N GLY A 107 -16.73 -16.26 9.41
CA GLY A 107 -15.75 -16.39 8.33
C GLY A 107 -15.63 -15.14 7.48
N GLY A 108 -16.13 -13.97 7.91
CA GLY A 108 -16.05 -12.71 7.15
C GLY A 108 -14.65 -12.38 6.62
N ASN A 109 -14.36 -12.76 5.38
CA ASN A 109 -13.11 -12.45 4.68
C ASN A 109 -13.43 -11.94 3.27
N LEU A 110 -12.54 -11.11 2.72
CA LEU A 110 -12.60 -10.70 1.32
C LEU A 110 -11.78 -11.69 0.47
N GLY A 111 -12.45 -12.60 -0.23
CA GLY A 111 -11.85 -13.43 -1.26
C GLY A 111 -11.62 -12.65 -2.54
N VAL A 112 -10.38 -12.51 -3.00
CA VAL A 112 -10.04 -11.80 -4.25
C VAL A 112 -9.78 -12.80 -5.37
N ASN A 113 -10.71 -12.86 -6.32
CA ASN A 113 -10.68 -13.79 -7.46
C ASN A 113 -10.62 -13.09 -8.84
N CYS A 114 -10.65 -11.75 -8.84
CA CYS A 114 -10.45 -10.91 -10.01
C CYS A 114 -9.69 -9.64 -9.62
N TRP A 115 -9.24 -8.87 -10.61
CA TRP A 115 -8.69 -7.54 -10.35
C TRP A 115 -9.78 -6.62 -9.77
N PHE A 116 -9.36 -5.60 -9.04
CA PHE A 116 -10.24 -4.55 -8.55
C PHE A 116 -9.68 -3.18 -8.98
N THR A 117 -10.39 -2.49 -9.86
CA THR A 117 -10.20 -1.04 -10.09
C THR A 117 -11.05 -0.20 -9.15
N PHE A 118 -10.41 0.62 -8.32
CA PHE A 118 -11.07 1.55 -7.39
C PHE A 118 -11.23 2.92 -8.04
N ASN A 119 -12.46 3.30 -8.39
CA ASN A 119 -12.79 4.65 -8.88
C ASN A 119 -13.23 5.62 -7.76
N ALA A 120 -12.87 5.31 -6.51
CA ALA A 120 -13.11 6.16 -5.37
C ALA A 120 -12.03 5.94 -4.29
N PRO A 121 -11.83 6.88 -3.35
CA PRO A 121 -10.99 6.68 -2.18
C PRO A 121 -11.46 5.51 -1.29
N HIS A 122 -10.52 4.69 -0.81
CA HIS A 122 -10.80 3.55 0.08
C HIS A 122 -9.90 3.50 1.31
N ILE A 123 -10.43 2.93 2.39
CA ILE A 123 -9.71 2.58 3.61
C ILE A 123 -9.95 1.09 3.90
N PHE A 124 -8.89 0.32 4.11
CA PHE A 124 -8.98 -1.07 4.56
C PHE A 124 -8.57 -1.15 6.02
N LYS A 125 -9.43 -1.70 6.86
CA LYS A 125 -9.20 -1.83 8.30
C LYS A 125 -9.86 -3.10 8.82
N ASP A 126 -9.16 -3.81 9.69
CA ASP A 126 -9.64 -5.04 10.33
C ASP A 126 -10.20 -6.00 9.27
N LEU A 127 -9.37 -6.28 8.26
CA LEU A 127 -9.77 -6.98 7.05
C LEU A 127 -8.74 -8.06 6.74
N GLN A 128 -9.23 -9.28 6.48
CA GLN A 128 -8.44 -10.32 5.86
C GLN A 128 -8.77 -10.42 4.38
N ILE A 129 -7.73 -10.45 3.56
CA ILE A 129 -7.78 -10.54 2.10
C ILE A 129 -7.22 -11.91 1.71
N ASN A 130 -8.08 -12.77 1.16
CA ASN A 130 -7.71 -14.10 0.68
C ASN A 130 -7.42 -14.03 -0.82
N VAL A 131 -6.16 -14.23 -1.21
CA VAL A 131 -5.74 -14.16 -2.62
C VAL A 131 -6.03 -15.50 -3.28
N MET A 132 -7.11 -15.56 -4.07
CA MET A 132 -7.66 -16.82 -4.59
C MET A 132 -7.07 -17.26 -5.92
N LYS A 133 -6.41 -16.34 -6.65
CA LYS A 133 -5.74 -16.61 -7.92
C LYS A 133 -4.40 -15.91 -7.99
N ASN A 134 -3.51 -16.41 -8.84
CA ASN A 134 -2.27 -15.71 -9.14
C ASN A 134 -2.54 -14.40 -9.89
N THR A 135 -1.58 -13.47 -9.80
CA THR A 135 -1.55 -12.21 -10.56
C THR A 135 -2.71 -11.25 -10.30
N GLN A 136 -3.37 -11.35 -9.14
CA GLN A 136 -4.43 -10.42 -8.75
C GLN A 136 -3.86 -9.05 -8.37
N LEU A 137 -4.63 -8.01 -8.68
CA LEU A 137 -4.24 -6.63 -8.51
C LEU A 137 -5.37 -5.80 -7.90
N PHE A 138 -4.96 -4.89 -7.03
CA PHE A 138 -5.70 -3.68 -6.72
C PHE A 138 -5.15 -2.53 -7.55
N CYS A 139 -6.01 -1.89 -8.33
CA CYS A 139 -5.69 -0.79 -9.23
C CYS A 139 -6.42 0.45 -8.73
N LEU A 140 -5.70 1.43 -8.20
CA LEU A 140 -6.34 2.57 -7.52
C LEU A 140 -6.87 3.61 -8.49
N ASN A 141 -6.50 3.52 -9.77
CA ASN A 141 -6.91 4.48 -10.81
C ASN A 141 -6.65 5.94 -10.39
N GLY A 142 -5.53 6.20 -9.70
CA GLY A 142 -5.16 7.52 -9.18
C GLY A 142 -5.95 7.97 -7.95
N ASN A 143 -6.76 7.12 -7.33
CA ASN A 143 -7.45 7.39 -6.07
C ASN A 143 -6.60 7.03 -4.85
N LYS A 144 -7.08 7.44 -3.68
CA LYS A 144 -6.43 7.14 -2.41
C LYS A 144 -6.78 5.74 -1.92
N LEU A 145 -5.78 4.99 -1.46
CA LEU A 145 -5.98 3.81 -0.62
C LEU A 145 -5.18 3.95 0.68
N VAL A 146 -5.84 3.75 1.81
CA VAL A 146 -5.19 3.56 3.11
C VAL A 146 -5.39 2.12 3.55
N VAL A 147 -4.30 1.42 3.80
CA VAL A 147 -4.30 0.08 4.40
C VAL A 147 -3.82 0.20 5.83
N GLU A 148 -4.69 -0.06 6.80
CA GLU A 148 -4.32 -0.05 8.21
C GLU A 148 -3.45 -1.24 8.62
N ASP A 149 -2.79 -1.14 9.78
CA ASP A 149 -1.87 -2.16 10.29
C ASP A 149 -2.58 -3.49 10.64
N THR A 150 -3.88 -3.43 10.86
CA THR A 150 -4.73 -4.60 11.14
C THR A 150 -5.11 -5.40 9.90
N VAL A 151 -4.78 -4.92 8.69
CA VAL A 151 -5.06 -5.66 7.45
C VAL A 151 -4.09 -6.82 7.29
N LYS A 152 -4.64 -7.98 6.91
CA LYS A 152 -3.87 -9.20 6.61
C LYS A 152 -4.16 -9.65 5.19
N CYS A 153 -3.13 -10.07 4.50
CA CYS A 153 -3.30 -10.79 3.23
C CYS A 153 -2.86 -12.24 3.46
N VAL A 154 -3.61 -13.19 2.92
CA VAL A 154 -3.38 -14.64 2.99
C VAL A 154 -3.41 -15.22 1.57
N GLN A 155 -2.46 -16.08 1.23
CA GLN A 155 -2.51 -16.86 -0.01
C GLN A 155 -3.53 -17.99 0.15
N ASP A 156 -4.58 -18.00 -0.68
CA ASP A 156 -5.71 -18.93 -0.54
C ASP A 156 -6.10 -19.54 -1.90
N GLY A 157 -5.17 -20.29 -2.49
CA GLY A 157 -5.28 -20.81 -3.86
C GLY A 157 -4.29 -20.17 -4.84
N ALA A 158 -3.66 -19.05 -4.45
CA ALA A 158 -2.53 -18.44 -5.14
C ALA A 158 -1.17 -18.89 -4.56
N SER A 159 -0.12 -18.80 -5.37
CA SER A 159 1.30 -18.90 -4.94
C SER A 159 1.94 -17.53 -4.70
N ASN A 160 1.25 -16.46 -5.07
CA ASN A 160 1.71 -15.07 -4.97
C ASN A 160 0.75 -14.28 -4.08
N TRP A 161 1.25 -13.18 -3.53
CA TRP A 161 0.42 -12.20 -2.83
C TRP A 161 -0.33 -11.30 -3.82
N ILE A 162 -1.20 -10.43 -3.31
CA ILE A 162 -1.86 -9.42 -4.13
C ILE A 162 -0.92 -8.25 -4.40
N GLY A 163 -0.91 -7.75 -5.64
CA GLY A 163 -0.16 -6.53 -5.99
C GLY A 163 -1.04 -5.28 -5.90
N ILE A 164 -0.42 -4.12 -5.63
CA ILE A 164 -1.09 -2.82 -5.70
C ILE A 164 -0.46 -2.00 -6.83
N THR A 165 -1.30 -1.44 -7.68
CA THR A 165 -0.95 -0.47 -8.72
C THR A 165 -1.72 0.81 -8.41
N VAL A 166 -1.02 1.90 -8.09
CA VAL A 166 -1.66 3.18 -7.74
C VAL A 166 -2.29 3.83 -8.98
N GLY A 167 -1.68 3.63 -10.15
CA GLY A 167 -2.33 3.91 -11.42
C GLY A 167 -3.37 2.85 -11.80
N ARG A 168 -3.63 2.76 -13.11
CA ARG A 168 -4.53 1.77 -13.72
C ARG A 168 -3.77 0.55 -14.27
N ASN A 169 -4.53 -0.42 -14.76
CA ASN A 169 -4.04 -1.69 -15.34
C ASN A 169 -4.80 -2.04 -16.64
N ASP A 170 -4.99 -1.07 -17.52
CA ASP A 170 -5.63 -1.25 -18.82
C ASP A 170 -4.78 -0.65 -19.94
N ASP A 171 -4.94 -1.23 -21.14
CA ASP A 171 -4.22 -0.83 -22.35
C ASP A 171 -4.88 0.40 -23.03
N GLU A 172 -5.97 0.91 -22.47
CA GLU A 172 -6.71 2.03 -23.06
C GLU A 172 -5.85 3.30 -23.01
N GLN A 173 -5.84 4.17 -24.01
CA GLN A 173 -4.93 5.32 -24.04
C GLN A 173 -5.42 6.54 -23.23
N GLN A 174 -6.16 6.33 -22.15
CA GLN A 174 -6.73 7.44 -21.37
C GLN A 174 -5.82 7.86 -20.21
N PRO A 175 -5.46 9.14 -20.09
CA PRO A 175 -4.64 9.58 -18.95
C PRO A 175 -5.41 9.44 -17.64
N VAL A 176 -4.76 8.95 -16.58
CA VAL A 176 -5.28 9.10 -15.21
C VAL A 176 -4.96 10.51 -14.77
N SER A 177 -5.95 11.37 -14.60
CA SER A 177 -5.75 12.78 -14.24
C SER A 177 -5.50 13.03 -12.75
N LYS A 178 -5.19 11.98 -11.98
CA LYS A 178 -4.98 12.01 -10.53
C LYS A 178 -3.69 11.26 -10.21
N GLY A 179 -2.83 11.84 -9.38
CA GLY A 179 -1.54 11.21 -9.03
C GLY A 179 -1.67 9.97 -8.14
N GLY A 180 -2.73 9.87 -7.34
CA GLY A 180 -2.92 8.76 -6.41
C GLY A 180 -2.10 8.87 -5.13
N GLU A 181 -2.67 8.34 -4.05
CA GLU A 181 -2.04 8.29 -2.73
C GLU A 181 -2.23 6.89 -2.15
N LEU A 182 -1.12 6.20 -1.89
CA LEU A 182 -1.14 4.91 -1.23
C LEU A 182 -0.46 5.03 0.13
N ILE A 183 -1.16 4.61 1.19
CA ILE A 183 -0.60 4.46 2.53
C ILE A 183 -0.73 3.01 2.96
N VAL A 184 0.39 2.37 3.29
CA VAL A 184 0.42 0.98 3.76
C VAL A 184 1.01 0.91 5.16
N ASN A 185 0.18 0.55 6.14
CA ASN A 185 0.57 0.35 7.53
C ASN A 185 0.79 -1.14 7.87
N GLY A 186 0.24 -2.08 7.08
CA GLY A 186 0.33 -3.52 7.31
C GLY A 186 0.03 -4.38 6.08
N GLY A 187 -0.07 -5.69 6.27
CA GLY A 187 -0.38 -6.68 5.22
C GLY A 187 0.83 -7.27 4.50
N ASN A 188 0.55 -8.27 3.65
CA ASN A 188 1.53 -8.96 2.79
C ASN A 188 1.23 -8.63 1.33
N TRP A 189 2.21 -8.12 0.60
CA TRP A 189 2.02 -7.59 -0.75
C TRP A 189 3.01 -8.20 -1.71
N GLN A 190 2.55 -8.53 -2.91
CA GLN A 190 3.46 -9.05 -3.93
C GLN A 190 4.37 -7.92 -4.38
N MET A 191 3.79 -6.88 -4.96
CA MET A 191 4.51 -5.75 -5.52
C MET A 191 3.69 -4.48 -5.35
N ILE A 192 4.39 -3.35 -5.31
CA ILE A 192 3.80 -2.01 -5.41
C ILE A 192 4.28 -1.38 -6.71
N ARG A 193 3.35 -0.79 -7.48
CA ARG A 193 3.64 0.15 -8.57
C ARG A 193 2.96 1.48 -8.24
N GLY A 194 3.70 2.58 -8.14
CA GLY A 194 3.08 3.90 -8.02
C GLY A 194 2.50 4.41 -9.35
N GLY A 195 3.00 3.94 -10.48
CA GLY A 195 2.50 4.27 -11.81
C GLY A 195 1.39 3.34 -12.31
N THR A 196 1.07 3.44 -13.60
CA THR A 196 0.22 2.46 -14.28
C THR A 196 0.98 1.17 -14.57
N ARG A 197 0.26 0.07 -14.68
CA ARG A 197 0.71 -1.17 -15.33
C ARG A 197 0.27 -1.13 -16.79
N ASN A 198 1.14 -1.53 -17.72
CA ASN A 198 0.84 -1.58 -19.15
C ASN A 198 1.29 -2.93 -19.72
N ASN A 199 0.47 -3.58 -20.54
CA ASN A 199 0.82 -4.83 -21.22
C ASN A 199 1.29 -4.64 -22.68
N GLY A 200 1.45 -3.41 -23.19
CA GLY A 200 1.67 -3.17 -24.63
C GLY A 200 2.34 -1.87 -25.12
N GLY A 201 2.56 -0.80 -24.34
CA GLY A 201 3.15 0.44 -24.91
C GLY A 201 3.51 1.57 -23.93
N LEU A 202 3.92 2.73 -24.44
CA LEU A 202 4.41 3.88 -23.67
C LEU A 202 3.35 4.98 -23.45
N ASP A 203 2.14 4.75 -23.96
CA ASP A 203 1.14 5.80 -24.17
C ASP A 203 0.17 5.97 -23.00
N CYS A 204 0.27 5.15 -21.94
CA CYS A 204 -0.52 5.35 -20.73
C CYS A 204 0.15 6.42 -19.86
N VAL A 205 -0.54 7.55 -19.68
CA VAL A 205 -0.05 8.69 -18.92
C VAL A 205 -0.76 8.78 -17.58
N ASN A 206 -0.01 8.87 -16.48
CA ASN A 206 -0.55 9.39 -15.22
C ASN A 206 -0.26 10.89 -15.17
N ASP A 207 -1.29 11.72 -15.31
CA ASP A 207 -1.21 13.16 -15.14
C ASP A 207 -1.40 13.49 -13.66
N GLY A 208 -0.29 13.41 -12.93
CA GLY A 208 -0.22 13.49 -11.48
C GLY A 208 0.86 12.56 -10.94
N GLY A 209 1.72 13.12 -10.09
CA GLY A 209 2.77 12.37 -9.42
C GLY A 209 2.26 11.56 -8.22
N PRO A 210 2.36 10.21 -8.22
CA PRO A 210 1.94 9.39 -7.09
C PRO A 210 2.75 9.64 -5.83
N THR A 211 2.05 9.58 -4.69
CA THR A 211 2.67 9.50 -3.37
C THR A 211 2.39 8.14 -2.75
N VAL A 212 3.46 7.40 -2.44
CA VAL A 212 3.39 6.12 -1.75
C VAL A 212 4.06 6.25 -0.39
N THR A 213 3.37 5.90 0.68
CA THR A 213 3.88 5.90 2.05
C THR A 213 3.79 4.50 2.64
N ILE A 214 4.92 3.92 3.01
CA ILE A 214 5.04 2.60 3.63
C ILE A 214 5.46 2.78 5.09
N ASN A 215 4.53 2.55 6.01
CA ASN A 215 4.79 2.55 7.45
C ASN A 215 5.02 1.12 7.99
N GLY A 216 4.53 0.10 7.29
CA GLY A 216 4.65 -1.30 7.67
C GLY A 216 4.28 -2.25 6.53
N GLY A 217 4.11 -3.54 6.86
CA GLY A 217 3.83 -4.62 5.90
C GLY A 217 5.08 -5.33 5.38
N GLU A 218 4.86 -6.39 4.60
CA GLU A 218 5.91 -7.22 4.01
C GLU A 218 5.74 -7.32 2.48
N PHE A 219 6.82 -7.09 1.75
CA PHE A 219 6.83 -6.93 0.29
C PHE A 219 7.74 -7.97 -0.35
N PHE A 220 7.15 -8.86 -1.14
CA PHE A 220 7.80 -10.08 -1.64
C PHE A 220 8.46 -9.92 -3.01
N ASP A 221 8.20 -8.82 -3.70
CA ASP A 221 8.69 -8.48 -5.02
C ASP A 221 9.09 -7.00 -5.10
N THR A 222 9.60 -6.58 -6.26
CA THR A 222 10.11 -5.22 -6.48
C THR A 222 9.04 -4.15 -6.21
N PHE A 223 9.42 -3.10 -5.49
CA PHE A 223 8.64 -1.86 -5.40
C PHE A 223 9.08 -0.92 -6.52
N PHE A 224 8.19 -0.69 -7.49
CA PHE A 224 8.33 0.35 -8.50
C PHE A 224 7.70 1.67 -8.01
N MET A 225 8.48 2.74 -7.87
CA MET A 225 7.94 4.06 -7.51
C MET A 225 7.03 4.59 -8.61
N GLY A 226 7.43 4.43 -9.87
CA GLY A 226 6.59 4.60 -11.04
C GLY A 226 5.91 3.30 -11.45
N GLY A 227 5.83 3.04 -12.75
CA GLY A 227 5.24 1.83 -13.29
C GLY A 227 5.76 1.53 -14.69
N ASP A 228 4.90 0.93 -15.50
CA ASP A 228 5.20 0.61 -16.89
C ASP A 228 4.82 1.78 -17.82
N GLY A 229 3.89 2.63 -17.39
CA GLY A 229 3.48 3.85 -18.10
C GLY A 229 4.28 5.09 -17.78
N HIS A 230 4.11 6.11 -18.64
CA HIS A 230 4.70 7.42 -18.45
C HIS A 230 3.95 8.20 -17.35
N ILE A 231 4.69 8.98 -16.56
CA ILE A 231 4.13 9.79 -15.48
C ILE A 231 4.45 11.26 -15.79
N MET A 232 3.43 12.11 -15.82
CA MET A 232 3.60 13.56 -15.79
C MET A 232 3.49 14.01 -14.34
N GLY A 233 4.55 14.63 -13.82
CA GLY A 233 4.64 15.08 -12.43
C GLY A 233 5.54 14.20 -11.55
N SER A 234 5.81 14.72 -10.35
CA SER A 234 6.83 14.16 -9.46
C SER A 234 6.34 13.02 -8.57
N VAL A 235 7.08 11.92 -8.53
CA VAL A 235 6.76 10.76 -7.67
C VAL A 235 7.45 10.89 -6.32
N VAL A 236 6.73 10.55 -5.24
CA VAL A 236 7.29 10.50 -3.89
C VAL A 236 7.04 9.13 -3.25
N ALA A 237 8.10 8.50 -2.75
CA ALA A 237 8.03 7.32 -1.89
C ALA A 237 8.57 7.65 -0.50
N ASN A 238 7.76 7.45 0.54
CA ASN A 238 8.14 7.59 1.94
C ASN A 238 8.17 6.22 2.60
N ILE A 239 9.34 5.72 2.96
CA ILE A 239 9.56 4.42 3.59
C ILE A 239 9.93 4.65 5.05
N ASN A 240 8.96 4.47 5.93
CA ASN A 240 9.09 4.62 7.37
C ASN A 240 9.20 3.27 8.08
N GLY A 241 8.82 2.18 7.43
CA GLY A 241 8.86 0.83 7.97
C GLY A 241 8.64 -0.24 6.89
N GLY A 242 8.31 -1.45 7.33
CA GLY A 242 8.06 -2.62 6.48
C GLY A 242 9.29 -3.49 6.21
N VAL A 243 9.07 -4.67 5.64
CA VAL A 243 10.12 -5.65 5.30
C VAL A 243 10.15 -5.85 3.79
N PHE A 244 11.31 -5.68 3.17
CA PHE A 244 11.50 -5.76 1.72
C PHE A 244 12.38 -6.96 1.35
N HIS A 245 11.83 -7.85 0.52
CA HIS A 245 12.55 -9.04 0.01
C HIS A 245 13.24 -8.80 -1.33
N LYS A 246 12.93 -7.68 -1.98
CA LYS A 246 13.51 -7.22 -3.25
C LYS A 246 13.80 -5.72 -3.20
N GLY A 247 14.39 -5.22 -4.28
CA GLY A 247 14.80 -3.83 -4.41
C GLY A 247 13.65 -2.84 -4.61
N ILE A 248 13.99 -1.56 -4.48
CA ILE A 248 13.16 -0.44 -4.94
C ILE A 248 13.71 0.03 -6.28
N GLN A 249 12.83 0.20 -7.25
CA GLN A 249 13.16 0.70 -8.59
C GLN A 249 12.35 1.96 -8.86
N PRO A 250 12.96 3.06 -9.32
CA PRO A 250 12.21 4.29 -9.53
C PRO A 250 11.20 4.15 -10.68
N ILE A 251 11.55 3.43 -11.75
CA ILE A 251 10.66 3.19 -12.88
C ILE A 251 10.92 1.78 -13.45
N ASN A 252 9.90 1.12 -14.01
CA ASN A 252 10.05 -0.18 -14.68
C ASN A 252 10.32 0.00 -16.19
N VAL A 253 9.36 0.58 -16.92
CA VAL A 253 9.43 0.72 -18.39
C VAL A 253 9.19 2.17 -18.85
N GLY A 254 8.22 2.86 -18.23
CA GLY A 254 7.85 4.22 -18.60
C GLY A 254 8.90 5.27 -18.23
N GLY A 255 8.59 6.53 -18.52
CA GLY A 255 9.38 7.70 -18.09
C GLY A 255 8.65 8.52 -17.03
N VAL A 256 9.34 9.50 -16.46
CA VAL A 256 8.77 10.46 -15.50
C VAL A 256 9.17 11.87 -15.93
N ASP A 257 8.21 12.67 -16.36
CA ASP A 257 8.38 14.11 -16.58
C ASP A 257 8.15 14.85 -15.25
N GLY A 258 9.14 14.75 -14.37
CA GLY A 258 9.09 15.28 -13.00
C GLY A 258 10.24 14.77 -12.14
N ASP A 259 10.20 15.11 -10.86
CA ASP A 259 11.18 14.64 -9.87
C ASP A 259 10.79 13.28 -9.32
N LEU A 260 11.79 12.48 -8.94
CA LEU A 260 11.63 11.24 -8.19
C LEU A 260 12.25 11.44 -6.81
N THR A 261 11.46 11.35 -5.75
CA THR A 261 11.97 11.47 -4.38
C THR A 261 11.68 10.21 -3.58
N ILE A 262 12.71 9.57 -3.05
CA ILE A 262 12.58 8.51 -2.06
C ILE A 262 13.14 8.97 -0.72
N ASN A 263 12.34 8.82 0.33
CA ASN A 263 12.70 9.12 1.70
C ASN A 263 12.67 7.82 2.49
N ILE A 264 13.82 7.32 2.93
CA ILE A 264 13.95 6.15 3.79
C ILE A 264 14.29 6.63 5.21
N THR A 265 13.33 6.51 6.11
CA THR A 265 13.48 6.82 7.54
C THR A 265 13.46 5.54 8.39
N GLY A 266 12.97 4.43 7.84
CA GLY A 266 12.94 3.12 8.48
C GLY A 266 12.75 1.98 7.47
N GLY A 267 12.42 0.79 7.98
CA GLY A 267 12.25 -0.43 7.18
C GLY A 267 13.41 -1.42 7.34
N ASP A 268 13.14 -2.67 6.95
CA ASP A 268 14.09 -3.77 6.95
C ASP A 268 14.36 -4.24 5.51
N PHE A 269 15.61 -4.05 5.08
CA PHE A 269 16.15 -4.43 3.78
C PHE A 269 17.18 -5.57 3.89
N THR A 270 17.15 -6.33 5.00
CA THR A 270 18.08 -7.45 5.22
C THR A 270 17.67 -8.73 4.49
N ALA A 271 16.37 -8.90 4.21
CA ALA A 271 15.82 -10.06 3.52
C ALA A 271 16.06 -10.07 1.99
N ILE A 272 16.74 -9.05 1.46
CA ILE A 272 16.97 -8.90 0.02
C ILE A 272 17.95 -9.97 -0.48
N SER A 273 17.41 -10.94 -1.22
CA SER A 273 18.15 -12.09 -1.78
C SER A 273 18.96 -11.78 -3.04
N ALA A 274 18.71 -10.63 -3.68
CA ALA A 274 19.46 -10.15 -4.83
C ALA A 274 19.37 -8.60 -4.91
N VAL A 275 20.50 -7.94 -4.65
CA VAL A 275 20.99 -6.63 -5.16
C VAL A 275 19.95 -5.85 -6.00
N ASN A 276 19.36 -4.71 -5.59
CA ASN A 276 19.85 -3.33 -5.55
C ASN A 276 18.63 -2.42 -5.24
N VAL A 277 18.81 -1.23 -4.67
CA VAL A 277 17.98 -0.09 -5.14
C VAL A 277 18.49 0.23 -6.54
N PHE A 278 17.78 -0.28 -7.56
CA PHE A 278 18.17 -0.15 -8.97
C PHE A 278 17.61 1.18 -9.46
N LEU A 279 18.40 2.25 -9.34
CA LEU A 279 17.92 3.60 -9.59
C LEU A 279 17.73 3.93 -11.07
N VAL A 280 18.23 3.10 -12.00
CA VAL A 280 17.85 3.12 -13.42
C VAL A 280 18.16 1.76 -14.06
N HIS A 281 17.21 1.08 -14.71
CA HIS A 281 17.50 0.13 -15.80
C HIS A 281 16.53 0.34 -16.97
N ASN A 282 17.04 0.06 -18.17
CA ASN A 282 16.57 0.52 -19.47
C ASN A 282 16.20 -0.67 -20.36
N THR A 283 15.14 -0.59 -21.19
CA THR A 283 15.05 -1.37 -22.46
C THR A 283 14.12 -0.75 -23.53
N ARG A 284 13.73 0.53 -23.46
CA ARG A 284 12.99 1.19 -24.56
C ARG A 284 13.28 2.69 -24.56
N ASP A 285 13.26 3.31 -25.74
CA ASP A 285 13.52 4.73 -26.06
C ASP A 285 12.58 5.75 -25.34
N SER A 286 12.35 5.59 -24.03
CA SER A 286 11.24 6.22 -23.28
C SER A 286 11.36 6.20 -21.76
N GLY A 287 12.40 5.57 -21.19
CA GLY A 287 12.67 5.54 -19.75
C GLY A 287 13.35 6.80 -19.23
N GLU A 288 12.92 7.97 -19.71
CA GLU A 288 13.55 9.25 -19.41
C GLU A 288 13.05 9.79 -18.07
N LEU A 289 13.99 10.22 -17.23
CA LEU A 289 13.71 11.09 -16.09
C LEU A 289 13.90 12.54 -16.53
N GLY A 290 12.80 13.29 -16.61
CA GLY A 290 12.81 14.71 -16.97
C GLY A 290 13.36 15.61 -15.86
N GLY A 291 13.25 15.19 -14.59
CA GLY A 291 13.67 15.96 -13.42
C GLY A 291 14.84 15.36 -12.63
N LYS A 292 14.80 15.56 -11.31
CA LYS A 292 15.83 15.11 -10.37
C LYS A 292 15.40 13.87 -9.61
N LEU A 293 16.30 12.90 -9.50
CA LEU A 293 16.21 11.81 -8.53
C LEU A 293 16.87 12.24 -7.21
N THR A 294 16.11 12.18 -6.13
CA THR A 294 16.58 12.46 -4.77
C THR A 294 16.33 11.25 -3.88
N VAL A 295 17.40 10.75 -3.25
CA VAL A 295 17.35 9.63 -2.31
C VAL A 295 17.80 10.15 -0.95
N ASN A 296 16.89 10.25 -0.01
CA ASN A 296 17.19 10.66 1.35
C ASN A 296 17.15 9.43 2.26
N ILE A 297 18.26 9.11 2.93
CA ILE A 297 18.34 8.01 3.88
C ILE A 297 18.72 8.59 5.24
N SER A 298 17.88 8.30 6.23
CA SER A 298 18.03 8.77 7.61
C SER A 298 17.81 7.68 8.66
N GLY A 299 17.41 6.49 8.23
CA GLY A 299 17.22 5.31 9.09
C GLY A 299 16.89 4.05 8.27
N GLY A 300 16.58 2.97 8.97
CA GLY A 300 16.36 1.63 8.38
C GLY A 300 17.47 0.64 8.72
N THR A 301 17.20 -0.64 8.49
CA THR A 301 18.15 -1.75 8.66
C THR A 301 18.47 -2.33 7.29
N PHE A 302 19.76 -2.42 6.96
CA PHE A 302 20.23 -2.86 5.64
C PHE A 302 21.21 -4.02 5.80
N SER A 303 21.18 -4.96 4.85
CA SER A 303 22.26 -5.96 4.74
C SER A 303 23.57 -5.29 4.30
N ASP A 304 24.71 -5.90 4.65
CA ASP A 304 26.03 -5.42 4.21
C ASP A 304 26.22 -5.46 2.69
N ASN A 305 25.45 -6.31 2.02
CA ASN A 305 25.43 -6.43 0.56
C ASN A 305 24.39 -5.51 -0.10
N PHE A 306 23.74 -4.63 0.67
CA PHE A 306 22.82 -3.66 0.11
C PHE A 306 23.59 -2.63 -0.72
N VAL A 307 23.09 -2.37 -1.92
CA VAL A 307 23.74 -1.55 -2.91
C VAL A 307 22.71 -0.57 -3.47
N ILE A 308 23.13 0.69 -3.61
CA ILE A 308 22.38 1.73 -4.31
C ILE A 308 23.14 1.99 -5.60
N THR A 309 22.54 1.66 -6.74
CA THR A 309 23.20 1.81 -8.04
C THR A 309 22.36 2.67 -8.96
N GLY A 310 22.95 3.73 -9.50
CA GLY A 310 22.44 4.45 -10.66
C GLY A 310 23.07 3.88 -11.93
N ASN A 311 22.38 3.99 -13.06
CA ASN A 311 22.96 3.57 -14.32
C ASN A 311 23.87 4.69 -14.85
N ASN A 312 25.17 4.48 -14.83
CA ASN A 312 26.14 5.36 -15.47
C ASN A 312 26.21 5.18 -16.99
N ASP A 313 25.56 4.16 -17.57
CA ASP A 313 25.76 3.77 -18.97
C ASP A 313 24.60 4.18 -19.91
N ASN A 314 23.63 4.96 -19.42
CA ASN A 314 22.57 5.45 -20.30
C ASN A 314 23.00 6.73 -21.02
N ASN A 315 23.44 6.53 -22.27
CA ASN A 315 23.43 7.51 -23.36
C ASN A 315 22.29 8.55 -23.21
N GLY A 316 22.59 9.71 -22.63
CA GLY A 316 21.84 10.95 -22.88
C GLY A 316 20.75 11.40 -21.90
N SER A 317 20.47 10.71 -20.79
CA SER A 317 19.42 11.19 -19.85
C SER A 317 19.92 12.32 -18.95
N GLY A 318 19.41 13.54 -19.11
CA GLY A 318 19.86 14.77 -18.45
C GLY A 318 19.50 14.95 -16.96
N GLY A 319 18.92 13.94 -16.31
CA GLY A 319 18.48 14.03 -14.91
C GLY A 319 19.63 14.19 -13.89
N GLU A 320 19.39 14.92 -12.80
CA GLU A 320 20.31 14.96 -11.65
C GLU A 320 19.96 13.85 -10.66
N ALA A 321 20.96 13.14 -10.11
CA ALA A 321 20.77 12.22 -9.00
C ALA A 321 21.51 12.74 -7.75
N VAL A 322 20.85 12.76 -6.60
CA VAL A 322 21.48 13.10 -5.31
C VAL A 322 21.11 12.06 -4.28
N ILE A 323 22.13 11.58 -3.57
CA ILE A 323 21.94 10.72 -2.40
C ILE A 323 22.38 11.49 -1.16
N ASP A 324 21.47 11.59 -0.20
CA ASP A 324 21.67 12.32 1.04
C ASP A 324 21.56 11.37 2.23
N PHE A 325 22.70 11.15 2.88
CA PHE A 325 22.86 10.42 4.14
C PHE A 325 23.04 11.35 5.33
N SER A 326 23.06 12.68 5.14
CA SER A 326 23.46 13.67 6.17
C SER A 326 22.56 13.73 7.41
N LYS A 327 21.43 13.02 7.38
CA LYS A 327 20.50 12.88 8.51
C LYS A 327 20.54 11.50 9.15
N TRP A 328 21.41 10.60 8.69
CA TRP A 328 21.50 9.23 9.19
C TRP A 328 22.46 9.16 10.38
N THR A 329 21.90 9.27 11.58
CA THR A 329 22.69 9.35 12.82
C THR A 329 23.53 8.11 13.15
N THR A 330 23.22 6.95 12.57
CA THR A 330 23.96 5.69 12.75
C THR A 330 24.07 4.96 11.40
N PRO A 331 24.91 5.46 10.48
CA PRO A 331 24.93 4.95 9.11
C PRO A 331 25.58 3.57 9.01
N ASN A 332 25.06 2.74 8.11
CA ASN A 332 25.78 1.55 7.66
C ASN A 332 26.84 1.98 6.63
N GLU A 333 28.12 1.92 7.00
CA GLU A 333 29.24 2.30 6.14
C GLU A 333 29.30 1.48 4.85
N ASN A 334 28.92 0.20 4.87
CA ASN A 334 28.89 -0.63 3.67
C ASN A 334 27.87 -0.09 2.66
N VAL A 335 26.71 0.40 3.12
CA VAL A 335 25.70 1.01 2.23
C VAL A 335 26.24 2.26 1.56
N ILE A 336 26.93 3.13 2.31
CA ILE A 336 27.55 4.34 1.78
C ILE A 336 28.64 3.98 0.74
N ASN A 337 29.53 3.05 1.09
CA ASN A 337 30.64 2.61 0.22
C ASN A 337 30.15 1.85 -1.03
N ASN A 338 29.00 1.19 -0.92
CA ASN A 338 28.38 0.47 -2.02
C ASN A 338 27.55 1.37 -2.94
N ALA A 339 27.30 2.63 -2.58
CA ALA A 339 26.63 3.58 -3.45
C ALA A 339 27.52 3.89 -4.67
N LYS A 340 27.08 3.51 -5.87
CA LYS A 340 27.85 3.62 -7.12
C LYS A 340 26.96 4.08 -8.26
N GLY A 341 27.57 4.60 -9.33
CA GLY A 341 26.80 4.87 -10.55
C GLY A 341 26.02 6.20 -10.51
N PHE A 342 26.54 7.20 -9.81
CA PHE A 342 25.95 8.55 -9.80
C PHE A 342 27.02 9.57 -10.20
N ASP A 343 26.77 10.30 -11.29
CA ASP A 343 27.59 11.45 -11.69
C ASP A 343 27.50 12.63 -10.69
N LYS A 344 26.69 12.52 -9.61
CA LYS A 344 26.29 13.67 -8.76
C LYS A 344 26.13 13.31 -7.27
N THR A 345 26.33 14.38 -6.48
CA THR A 345 26.56 14.55 -5.03
C THR A 345 26.04 13.45 -4.08
N ILE A 346 26.98 12.88 -3.31
CA ILE A 346 26.71 12.17 -2.06
C ILE A 346 26.92 13.14 -0.89
N LYS A 347 25.94 13.28 0.00
CA LYS A 347 26.06 14.08 1.23
C LYS A 347 26.07 13.15 2.44
N ALA A 348 27.21 13.00 3.11
CA ALA A 348 27.32 12.26 4.37
C ALA A 348 27.88 13.18 5.46
N ASP A 349 27.34 13.13 6.68
CA ASP A 349 27.83 13.91 7.81
C ASP A 349 29.01 13.21 8.50
N GLY A 350 30.21 13.41 7.94
CA GLY A 350 31.43 13.44 8.75
C GLY A 350 32.42 12.27 8.66
N SER A 351 32.20 11.24 7.85
CA SER A 351 33.28 10.32 7.47
C SER A 351 32.97 9.49 6.22
N VAL A 352 33.55 9.88 5.07
CA VAL A 352 34.46 9.01 4.28
C VAL A 352 35.55 9.91 3.68
N VAL A 353 36.79 9.47 3.86
CA VAL A 353 38.03 10.11 3.45
C VAL A 353 38.18 10.08 1.92
N THR A 354 38.32 11.28 1.36
CA THR A 354 39.06 11.70 0.15
C THR A 354 38.88 10.90 -1.15
N GLU A 355 38.29 11.54 -2.15
CA GLU A 355 38.98 11.58 -3.45
C GLU A 355 40.33 12.27 -3.22
N GLU A 356 41.43 11.52 -3.30
CA GLU A 356 42.72 12.14 -3.60
C GLU A 356 42.60 12.77 -5.00
N PRO A 357 42.83 14.09 -5.16
CA PRO A 357 43.02 14.63 -6.49
C PRO A 357 44.31 14.01 -7.04
N LYS A 358 44.19 13.32 -8.18
CA LYS A 358 45.30 12.92 -9.02
C LYS A 358 46.21 14.15 -9.21
N PRO A 359 47.48 14.15 -8.75
CA PRO A 359 48.37 15.25 -9.07
C PRO A 359 48.61 15.23 -10.58
N GLU A 360 48.23 16.31 -11.26
CA GLU A 360 48.75 16.63 -12.58
C GLU A 360 50.27 16.78 -12.43
N THR A 361 51.01 15.77 -12.86
CA THR A 361 52.47 15.85 -13.00
C THR A 361 52.79 16.71 -14.21
N GLU A 362 53.41 17.86 -13.96
CA GLU A 362 54.13 18.66 -14.95
C GLU A 362 55.15 17.80 -15.73
N PRO A 363 55.46 18.12 -17.00
CA PRO A 363 56.33 17.29 -17.83
C PRO A 363 57.78 17.38 -17.36
N VAL A 364 58.29 16.31 -16.75
CA VAL A 364 59.74 16.13 -16.53
C VAL A 364 60.39 15.61 -17.79
N THR A 365 61.42 16.34 -18.21
CA THR A 365 62.27 16.10 -19.38
C THR A 365 63.11 14.82 -19.19
N GLU A 366 63.22 14.01 -20.24
CA GLU A 366 64.00 12.76 -20.30
C GLU A 366 65.50 12.96 -19.96
N PRO A 367 66.19 11.89 -19.53
CA PRO A 367 67.21 11.41 -20.45
C PRO A 367 67.20 9.89 -20.68
N VAL A 368 67.41 9.55 -21.94
CA VAL A 368 67.75 8.24 -22.52
C VAL A 368 68.92 7.58 -21.78
N THR A 369 68.80 6.29 -21.48
CA THR A 369 69.93 5.32 -21.53
C THR A 369 69.43 3.88 -21.69
N GLU A 370 70.15 3.13 -22.51
CA GLU A 370 69.86 1.83 -23.14
C GLU A 370 69.90 0.59 -22.20
N PRO A 371 69.45 -0.61 -22.67
CA PRO A 371 69.01 -1.71 -21.82
C PRO A 371 70.11 -2.72 -21.49
N VAL A 372 69.91 -3.50 -20.42
CA VAL A 372 70.68 -4.73 -20.17
C VAL A 372 69.74 -5.91 -19.88
N THR A 373 69.91 -6.90 -20.73
CA THR A 373 69.37 -8.26 -20.83
C THR A 373 69.69 -9.14 -19.60
N GLU A 374 68.75 -9.98 -19.16
CA GLU A 374 68.84 -11.46 -19.17
C GLU A 374 67.68 -12.15 -18.42
N ALA A 375 67.19 -13.24 -19.03
CA ALA A 375 66.25 -14.20 -18.47
C ALA A 375 66.98 -15.26 -17.61
N PRO A 376 66.29 -16.08 -16.80
CA PRO A 376 65.89 -17.37 -17.36
C PRO A 376 64.54 -17.95 -16.87
N LYS A 377 64.05 -18.87 -17.71
CA LYS A 377 62.96 -19.84 -17.54
C LYS A 377 63.05 -20.67 -16.24
N THR A 378 61.88 -21.05 -15.73
CA THR A 378 61.56 -22.43 -15.30
C THR A 378 60.03 -22.63 -15.19
N GLU A 379 59.49 -23.53 -16.01
CA GLU A 379 58.31 -24.37 -15.67
C GLU A 379 58.85 -25.72 -15.13
N PRO A 380 58.10 -26.51 -14.34
CA PRO A 380 57.15 -27.46 -14.95
C PRO A 380 55.84 -27.76 -14.17
N VAL A 381 54.77 -28.00 -14.96
CA VAL A 381 53.84 -29.16 -14.97
C VAL A 381 53.37 -29.75 -13.61
N THR A 382 52.06 -29.95 -13.43
CA THR A 382 51.39 -31.28 -13.25
C THR A 382 49.86 -31.16 -13.21
N GLU A 383 49.21 -32.23 -13.69
CA GLU A 383 47.87 -32.41 -14.23
C GLU A 383 46.66 -32.41 -13.26
N ALA A 384 45.48 -32.32 -13.88
CA ALA A 384 44.13 -32.51 -13.34
C ALA A 384 43.85 -33.94 -12.83
N PRO A 385 42.67 -34.18 -12.23
CA PRO A 385 41.67 -34.89 -13.03
C PRO A 385 40.22 -34.39 -12.89
N LYS A 386 39.49 -34.62 -13.98
CA LYS A 386 38.03 -34.57 -14.14
C LYS A 386 37.32 -35.56 -13.20
N THR A 387 36.14 -35.17 -12.72
CA THR A 387 35.01 -36.09 -12.45
C THR A 387 33.66 -35.38 -12.61
N GLU A 388 32.91 -35.80 -13.62
CA GLU A 388 31.45 -35.94 -13.72
C GLU A 388 31.23 -37.29 -14.44
N PRO A 389 30.03 -37.94 -14.50
CA PRO A 389 28.67 -37.46 -14.24
C PRO A 389 27.70 -38.49 -13.56
N VAL A 390 26.38 -38.21 -13.67
CA VAL A 390 25.17 -39.10 -13.64
C VAL A 390 24.66 -39.40 -12.20
N THR A 391 23.36 -39.38 -11.83
CA THR A 391 22.21 -40.02 -12.49
C THR A 391 20.85 -39.63 -11.87
N GLU A 392 19.89 -39.40 -12.77
CA GLU A 392 18.42 -39.58 -12.81
C GLU A 392 17.42 -39.25 -11.68
N ALA A 393 16.28 -38.78 -12.18
CA ALA A 393 14.98 -38.54 -11.58
C ALA A 393 14.20 -39.83 -11.26
N PRO A 394 13.06 -39.69 -10.54
CA PRO A 394 11.89 -40.48 -10.89
C PRO A 394 10.65 -39.62 -11.17
N LYS A 395 9.99 -39.94 -12.29
CA LYS A 395 8.57 -39.69 -12.55
C LYS A 395 7.73 -40.55 -11.63
N THR A 396 6.63 -40.00 -11.12
CA THR A 396 5.41 -40.78 -10.84
C THR A 396 4.17 -39.88 -10.91
N GLU A 397 3.31 -40.18 -11.88
CA GLU A 397 1.85 -39.97 -11.88
C GLU A 397 1.27 -41.38 -12.17
N PRO A 398 0.08 -41.75 -11.66
CA PRO A 398 -1.14 -41.34 -12.38
C PRO A 398 -2.45 -41.18 -11.57
N ALA A 399 -3.34 -40.36 -12.14
CA ALA A 399 -4.80 -40.47 -12.31
C ALA A 399 -5.74 -40.80 -11.13
N THR A 400 -6.92 -40.17 -11.09
CA THR A 400 -8.26 -40.83 -11.23
C THR A 400 -9.39 -39.79 -11.39
N ASP A 401 -10.37 -40.17 -12.22
CA ASP A 401 -11.56 -39.47 -12.73
C ASP A 401 -12.65 -39.00 -11.72
N ALA A 402 -13.51 -38.12 -12.26
CA ALA A 402 -14.74 -37.53 -11.73
C ALA A 402 -15.87 -38.52 -11.33
N PRO A 403 -17.00 -38.03 -10.75
CA PRO A 403 -18.12 -37.71 -11.64
C PRO A 403 -18.96 -36.48 -11.26
N ALA A 404 -19.69 -36.00 -12.27
CA ALA A 404 -20.70 -34.95 -12.24
C ALA A 404 -21.97 -35.32 -11.45
N THR A 405 -22.73 -34.32 -11.00
CA THR A 405 -24.17 -34.46 -10.72
C THR A 405 -24.92 -33.14 -11.00
N ASP A 406 -26.02 -33.26 -11.74
CA ASP A 406 -26.92 -32.20 -12.20
C ASP A 406 -27.88 -31.67 -11.11
N ALA A 407 -28.37 -30.45 -11.40
CA ALA A 407 -29.40 -29.58 -10.82
C ALA A 407 -30.68 -30.22 -10.19
N PRO A 408 -31.50 -29.44 -9.43
CA PRO A 408 -32.54 -28.65 -10.11
C PRO A 408 -32.85 -27.26 -9.51
N ALA A 409 -33.40 -26.41 -10.38
CA ALA A 409 -34.04 -25.13 -10.10
C ALA A 409 -35.33 -25.26 -9.29
N THR A 410 -35.73 -24.23 -8.52
CA THR A 410 -37.14 -23.84 -8.30
C THR A 410 -37.29 -22.39 -7.80
N ALA A 411 -38.18 -21.69 -8.54
CA ALA A 411 -38.95 -20.46 -8.37
C ALA A 411 -39.00 -19.65 -7.05
N ALA A 412 -39.13 -18.33 -7.26
CA ALA A 412 -39.40 -17.24 -6.33
C ALA A 412 -40.76 -17.30 -5.59
N PRO A 413 -40.91 -16.50 -4.52
CA PRO A 413 -42.15 -15.77 -4.32
C PRO A 413 -41.97 -14.26 -4.07
N THR A 414 -43.06 -13.59 -4.44
CA THR A 414 -43.47 -12.19 -4.43
C THR A 414 -43.28 -11.38 -3.13
N THR A 415 -42.95 -10.11 -3.33
CA THR A 415 -43.04 -8.96 -2.40
C THR A 415 -44.47 -8.69 -1.90
N PRO A 416 -44.63 -8.19 -0.66
CA PRO A 416 -45.53 -7.06 -0.44
C PRO A 416 -44.90 -5.89 0.33
N ALA A 417 -45.16 -4.70 -0.22
CA ALA A 417 -45.35 -3.35 0.33
C ALA A 417 -44.75 -2.91 1.69
N ALA A 418 -44.24 -1.68 1.63
CA ALA A 418 -43.74 -0.80 2.67
C ALA A 418 -44.73 -0.48 3.80
N ASP A 419 -44.18 -0.21 4.98
CA ASP A 419 -44.81 0.64 6.00
C ASP A 419 -43.76 1.62 6.56
N ASP A 420 -44.09 2.92 6.49
CA ASP A 420 -43.27 4.05 6.92
C ASP A 420 -43.34 4.19 8.44
N GLY A 421 -42.25 3.87 9.14
CA GLY A 421 -42.13 4.03 10.59
C GLY A 421 -40.92 4.88 10.98
N ALA A 422 -41.14 6.15 11.32
CA ALA A 422 -40.12 7.01 11.92
C ALA A 422 -39.61 6.42 13.26
N PRO A 423 -38.30 6.47 13.58
CA PRO A 423 -37.77 5.82 14.78
C PRO A 423 -38.14 6.58 16.06
N ILE A 424 -39.02 5.97 16.85
CA ILE A 424 -39.57 6.44 18.14
C ILE A 424 -38.51 6.41 19.27
N GLY A 425 -37.26 6.03 18.98
CA GLY A 425 -36.17 5.89 19.97
C GLY A 425 -35.62 7.22 20.50
N LEU A 426 -35.73 8.32 19.75
CA LEU A 426 -35.14 9.61 20.12
C LEU A 426 -35.96 10.38 21.18
N ILE A 427 -37.27 10.15 21.25
CA ILE A 427 -38.18 10.89 22.16
C ILE A 427 -38.12 10.35 23.60
N VAL A 428 -37.79 9.06 23.77
CA VAL A 428 -37.78 8.41 25.09
C VAL A 428 -36.55 8.79 25.93
N GLY A 429 -35.39 9.01 25.28
CA GLY A 429 -34.16 9.41 25.98
C GLY A 429 -34.21 10.82 26.57
N ILE A 430 -34.83 11.78 25.86
CA ILE A 430 -34.93 13.17 26.29
C ILE A 430 -35.93 13.32 27.45
N ALA A 431 -37.03 12.56 27.43
CA ALA A 431 -38.03 12.59 28.50
C ALA A 431 -37.49 12.05 29.84
N ALA A 432 -36.67 11.00 29.81
CA ALA A 432 -36.11 10.40 31.03
C ALA A 432 -35.10 11.33 31.74
N ALA A 433 -34.26 12.04 30.99
CA ALA A 433 -33.28 12.97 31.55
C ALA A 433 -33.95 14.19 32.22
N VAL A 434 -35.01 14.73 31.63
CA VAL A 434 -35.77 15.86 32.19
C VAL A 434 -36.47 15.48 33.50
N ILE A 435 -36.99 14.25 33.59
CA ILE A 435 -37.66 13.74 34.80
C ILE A 435 -36.64 13.59 35.96
N ILE A 436 -35.44 13.08 35.69
CA ILE A 436 -34.41 12.90 36.73
C ILE A 436 -33.96 14.25 37.29
N VAL A 437 -33.75 15.26 36.42
CA VAL A 437 -33.37 16.61 36.85
C VAL A 437 -34.48 17.26 37.68
N ALA A 438 -35.75 17.09 37.29
CA ALA A 438 -36.89 17.60 38.05
C ALA A 438 -37.01 16.95 39.45
N ILE A 439 -36.79 15.63 39.55
CA ILE A 439 -36.81 14.91 40.84
C ILE A 439 -35.70 15.42 41.76
N ILE A 440 -34.48 15.61 41.25
CA ILE A 440 -33.34 16.12 42.03
C ILE A 440 -33.64 17.54 42.55
N VAL A 441 -34.23 18.42 41.73
CA VAL A 441 -34.62 19.77 42.15
C VAL A 441 -35.67 19.74 43.26
N VAL A 442 -36.67 18.86 43.16
CA VAL A 442 -37.72 18.71 44.19
C VAL A 442 -37.16 18.16 45.51
N LEU A 443 -36.25 17.18 45.45
CA LEU A 443 -35.63 16.60 46.65
C LEU A 443 -34.75 17.62 47.37
N ILE A 444 -34.03 18.47 46.63
CA ILE A 444 -33.20 19.54 47.19
C ILE A 444 -34.08 20.66 47.78
N ALA A 445 -35.20 21.00 47.12
CA ALA A 445 -36.16 21.99 47.63
C ALA A 445 -36.83 21.53 48.94
N LYS A 446 -37.16 20.23 49.06
CA LYS A 446 -37.72 19.66 50.30
C LYS A 446 -36.73 19.64 51.46
N LYS A 447 -35.44 19.39 51.19
CA LYS A 447 -34.40 19.37 52.24
C LYS A 447 -34.10 20.74 52.86
N LYS A 448 -34.59 21.82 52.25
CA LYS A 448 -34.42 23.21 52.74
C LYS A 448 -35.57 23.68 53.65
N LYS A 449 -36.63 22.87 53.79
CA LYS A 449 -37.84 23.21 54.57
C LYS A 449 -37.97 22.47 55.91
N ASN A 450 -36.99 21.63 56.27
CA ASN A 450 -36.89 20.99 57.59
C ASN A 450 -35.63 21.46 58.31
#